data_AF-A0A529M485-F1
#
_entry.id   AF-A0A529M485-F1
#
_cell.length_a   1.000
_cell.length_b   1.000
_cell.length_c   1.000
_cell.angle_alpha   90.00
_cell.angle_beta   90.00
_cell.angle_gamma   90.00
#
_symmetry.space_group_name_H-M   'P 1'
#
loop_
_entity.id
_entity.type
_entity.pdbx_description
1 polymer ?
#
loop_
_entity_poly.entity_id
_entity_poly.type
_entity_poly.pdbx_seq_one_letter_code
_entity_poly.pdbx_strand_id
1 'polypeptide(L)'
;TTGGAPRVMNHMEDYLQTEFPHLNVWLTSITEQWAVIAVQGPKSRDIIAPLVEGIDMSDEAMPHMSVREGKICGVPTRLFRMSFTGERGFEVNVPADYGEAVWEALWAGGQKHGATAYGTETMHVLRAEKGYIIVGQDTDGTVTPNDAGLDWAVGKKKTDFVGIRGLTRPDLVAKGRKQLVGLKTK
;
A
#
# COMPACT_ATOMS: atom_id res chain seq x y z
N THR A 1 0.57 0.18 8.63
CA THR A 1 1.22 0.95 9.71
C THR A 1 2.59 1.40 9.25
N THR A 2 3.16 2.45 9.85
CA THR A 2 4.48 3.01 9.49
C THR A 2 5.64 2.39 10.28
N GLY A 3 5.41 1.28 11.01
CA GLY A 3 6.38 0.73 11.97
C GLY A 3 7.73 0.30 11.38
N GLY A 4 7.80 0.06 10.06
CA GLY A 4 9.04 -0.24 9.35
C GLY A 4 9.72 0.95 8.68
N ALA A 5 9.10 2.15 8.66
CA ALA A 5 9.54 3.25 7.80
C ALA A 5 11.00 3.70 8.07
N PRO A 6 11.45 3.93 9.33
CA PRO A 6 12.85 4.29 9.58
C PRO A 6 13.83 3.18 9.19
N ARG A 7 13.45 1.92 9.38
CA ARG A 7 14.31 0.77 9.04
C ARG A 7 14.51 0.66 7.52
N VAL A 8 13.46 0.89 6.74
CA VAL A 8 13.55 0.89 5.28
C VAL A 8 14.47 2.01 4.79
N MET A 9 14.29 3.24 5.30
CA MET A 9 15.16 4.36 4.95
C MET A 9 16.62 4.06 5.27
N ASN A 10 16.91 3.58 6.48
CA ASN A 10 18.27 3.24 6.89
C ASN A 10 18.89 2.12 6.03
N HIS A 11 18.11 1.11 5.65
CA HIS A 11 18.60 0.05 4.78
C HIS A 11 18.92 0.54 3.37
N MET A 12 18.10 1.44 2.82
CA MET A 12 18.38 2.05 1.51
C MET A 12 19.63 2.94 1.55
N GLU A 13 19.79 3.75 2.60
CA GLU A 13 20.99 4.57 2.82
C GLU A 13 22.25 3.72 2.98
N ASP A 14 22.20 2.66 3.78
CA ASP A 14 23.31 1.74 3.99
C ASP A 14 23.83 1.19 2.65
N TYR A 15 22.94 0.63 1.82
CA TYR A 15 23.32 0.10 0.51
C TYR A 15 23.81 1.19 -0.45
N LEU A 16 23.16 2.35 -0.48
CA LEU A 16 23.57 3.45 -1.36
C LEU A 16 24.97 3.96 -1.00
N GLN A 17 25.28 4.09 0.28
CA GLN A 17 26.56 4.64 0.74
C GLN A 17 27.69 3.61 0.72
N THR A 18 27.40 2.34 1.01
CA THR A 18 28.45 1.32 1.22
C THR A 18 28.64 0.36 0.05
N GLU A 19 27.58 0.01 -0.67
CA GLU A 19 27.63 -0.98 -1.77
C GLU A 19 27.53 -0.32 -3.15
N PHE A 20 26.68 0.70 -3.28
CA PHE A 20 26.34 1.32 -4.57
C PHE A 20 26.59 2.84 -4.64
N PRO A 21 27.74 3.37 -4.18
CA PRO A 21 28.01 4.81 -4.14
C PRO A 21 28.13 5.47 -5.52
N HIS A 22 28.20 4.67 -6.58
CA HIS A 22 28.25 5.13 -7.96
C HIS A 22 26.85 5.44 -8.55
N LEU A 23 25.77 5.09 -7.85
CA LEU A 23 24.41 5.38 -8.30
C LEU A 23 24.05 6.84 -8.02
N ASN A 24 23.46 7.52 -9.01
CA ASN A 24 22.90 8.86 -8.85
C ASN A 24 21.50 8.78 -8.26
N VAL A 25 21.42 8.48 -6.96
CA VAL A 25 20.17 8.33 -6.21
C VAL A 25 20.24 9.20 -4.95
N TRP A 26 19.14 9.87 -4.63
CA TRP A 26 18.97 10.64 -3.40
C TRP A 26 17.69 10.21 -2.71
N LEU A 27 17.75 10.08 -1.39
CA LEU A 27 16.64 9.61 -0.58
C LEU A 27 16.17 10.76 0.32
N THR A 28 14.86 10.88 0.48
CA THR A 28 14.26 11.86 1.39
C THR A 28 13.01 11.24 2.00
N SER A 29 12.97 11.20 3.33
CA SER A 29 11.75 10.80 4.02
C SER A 29 10.68 11.85 3.83
N ILE A 30 9.54 11.43 3.28
CA ILE A 30 8.33 12.26 3.14
C ILE A 30 7.16 11.64 3.90
N THR A 31 7.43 10.75 4.88
CA THR A 31 6.40 10.04 5.63
C THR A 31 5.44 10.99 6.35
N GLU A 32 5.95 12.06 6.97
CA GLU A 32 5.14 13.04 7.70
C GLU A 32 4.65 14.19 6.81
N GLN A 33 5.11 14.27 5.57
CA GLN A 33 4.70 15.33 4.63
C GLN A 33 3.27 15.13 4.11
N TRP A 34 2.75 13.90 4.16
CA TRP A 34 1.49 13.52 3.53
C TRP A 34 0.51 12.94 4.56
N ALA A 35 -0.71 13.47 4.56
CA ALA A 35 -1.87 12.80 5.13
C ALA A 35 -2.55 11.94 4.06
N VAL A 36 -2.99 10.74 4.43
CA VAL A 36 -3.62 9.78 3.52
C VAL A 36 -4.96 9.34 4.07
N ILE A 37 -6.02 9.56 3.28
CA ILE A 37 -7.38 9.11 3.58
C ILE A 37 -7.78 8.03 2.57
N ALA A 38 -7.98 6.79 3.05
CA ALA A 38 -8.43 5.68 2.22
C ALA A 38 -9.96 5.62 2.18
N VAL A 39 -10.55 5.84 0.99
CA VAL A 39 -11.99 5.71 0.75
C VAL A 39 -12.22 4.41 -0.03
N GLN A 40 -12.67 3.37 0.67
CA GLN A 40 -12.77 2.01 0.14
C GLN A 40 -14.24 1.57 0.08
N GLY A 41 -14.60 0.84 -0.99
CA GLY A 41 -15.94 0.31 -1.23
C GLY A 41 -16.54 0.72 -2.57
N PRO A 42 -17.67 0.11 -2.98
CA PRO A 42 -18.28 0.32 -4.29
C PRO A 42 -18.69 1.77 -4.56
N LYS A 43 -19.04 2.54 -3.52
CA LYS A 43 -19.42 3.96 -3.61
C LYS A 43 -18.24 4.93 -3.44
N SER A 44 -17.01 4.43 -3.36
CA SER A 44 -15.82 5.27 -3.12
C SER A 44 -15.64 6.38 -4.16
N ARG A 45 -15.89 6.08 -5.44
CA ARG A 45 -15.87 7.09 -6.52
C ARG A 45 -16.91 8.18 -6.26
N ASP A 46 -18.14 7.80 -5.94
CA ASP A 46 -19.25 8.75 -5.75
C ASP A 46 -19.01 9.70 -4.58
N ILE A 47 -18.32 9.22 -3.54
CA ILE A 47 -17.96 10.03 -2.37
C ILE A 47 -16.92 11.09 -2.72
N ILE A 48 -15.89 10.74 -3.50
CA ILE A 48 -14.75 11.63 -3.71
C ILE A 48 -14.88 12.49 -4.97
N ALA A 49 -15.57 12.02 -6.01
CA ALA A 49 -15.68 12.72 -7.29
C ALA A 49 -16.21 14.16 -7.17
N PRO A 50 -17.20 14.48 -6.30
CA PRO A 50 -17.68 15.86 -6.13
C PRO A 50 -16.64 16.82 -5.56
N LEU A 51 -15.60 16.32 -4.91
CA LEU A 51 -14.56 17.13 -4.25
C LEU A 51 -13.30 17.27 -5.12
N VAL A 52 -13.20 16.48 -6.19
CA VAL A 52 -12.01 16.39 -7.04
C VAL A 52 -12.10 17.35 -8.21
N GLU A 53 -11.00 18.05 -8.48
CA GLU A 53 -10.87 18.99 -9.59
C GLU A 53 -9.69 18.60 -10.49
N GLY A 54 -9.92 18.60 -11.80
CA GLY A 54 -8.87 18.38 -12.79
C GLY A 54 -8.42 16.92 -12.99
N ILE A 55 -9.15 15.95 -12.43
CA ILE A 55 -8.87 14.52 -12.61
C ILE A 55 -10.07 13.83 -13.25
N ASP A 56 -9.86 13.21 -14.40
CA ASP A 56 -10.82 12.26 -14.98
C ASP A 56 -10.75 10.94 -14.19
N MET A 57 -11.85 10.64 -13.51
CA MET A 57 -12.01 9.49 -12.63
C MET A 57 -12.69 8.28 -13.28
N SER A 58 -12.88 8.29 -14.61
CA SER A 58 -13.39 7.15 -15.38
C SER A 58 -12.49 5.92 -15.23
N ASP A 59 -13.03 4.73 -15.50
CA ASP A 59 -12.27 3.49 -15.31
C ASP A 59 -11.13 3.36 -16.33
N GLU A 60 -11.32 3.97 -17.50
CA GLU A 60 -10.37 4.09 -18.59
C GLU A 60 -9.23 5.06 -18.24
N ALA A 61 -9.57 6.24 -17.70
CA ALA A 61 -8.58 7.26 -17.35
C ALA A 61 -7.81 6.94 -16.06
N MET A 62 -8.44 6.23 -15.11
CA MET A 62 -7.79 5.79 -13.88
C MET A 62 -7.97 4.27 -13.69
N PRO A 63 -7.22 3.41 -14.40
CA PRO A 63 -7.26 1.97 -14.17
C PRO A 63 -6.71 1.60 -12.79
N HIS A 64 -6.94 0.37 -12.33
CA HIS A 64 -6.41 -0.12 -11.05
C HIS A 64 -4.88 0.07 -10.98
N MET A 65 -4.36 0.46 -9.80
CA MET A 65 -2.95 0.80 -9.54
C MET A 65 -2.44 2.08 -10.23
N SER A 66 -3.32 2.92 -10.77
CA SER A 66 -2.94 4.23 -11.31
C SER A 66 -2.90 5.33 -10.25
N VAL A 67 -2.14 6.39 -10.55
CA VAL A 67 -2.07 7.64 -9.79
C VAL A 67 -2.35 8.82 -10.71
N ARG A 68 -3.06 9.83 -10.20
CA ARG A 68 -3.26 11.12 -10.87
C ARG A 68 -2.97 12.25 -9.89
N GLU A 69 -2.40 13.33 -10.39
CA GLU A 69 -2.21 14.57 -9.64
C GLU A 69 -3.27 15.58 -10.06
N GLY A 70 -3.76 16.37 -9.11
CA GLY A 70 -4.80 17.36 -9.35
C GLY A 70 -5.13 18.10 -8.06
N LYS A 71 -6.40 18.41 -7.85
CA LYS A 71 -6.84 18.99 -6.57
C LYS A 71 -8.02 18.22 -5.96
N ILE A 72 -8.13 18.28 -4.65
CA ILE A 72 -9.32 17.90 -3.90
C ILE A 72 -9.62 19.01 -2.89
N CYS A 73 -10.86 19.46 -2.78
CA CYS A 73 -11.22 20.58 -1.89
C CYS A 73 -10.33 21.83 -2.12
N GLY A 74 -9.94 22.13 -3.36
CA GLY A 74 -9.04 23.22 -3.70
C GLY A 74 -7.54 23.02 -3.35
N VAL A 75 -7.15 21.94 -2.67
CA VAL A 75 -5.75 21.67 -2.27
C VAL A 75 -5.07 20.67 -3.22
N PRO A 76 -3.74 20.75 -3.43
CA PRO A 76 -3.01 19.77 -4.23
C PRO A 76 -3.20 18.35 -3.70
N THR A 77 -3.49 17.40 -4.59
CA THR A 77 -3.66 15.99 -4.22
C THR A 77 -2.96 15.05 -5.18
N ARG A 78 -2.54 13.91 -4.63
CA ARG A 78 -2.26 12.69 -5.40
C ARG A 78 -3.35 11.67 -5.10
N LEU A 79 -4.09 11.32 -6.13
CA LEU A 79 -5.18 10.36 -6.03
C LEU A 79 -4.74 9.01 -6.59
N PHE A 80 -4.72 8.00 -5.73
CA PHE A 80 -4.31 6.64 -6.10
C PHE A 80 -5.54 5.75 -6.21
N ARG A 81 -5.70 4.99 -7.29
CA ARG A 81 -6.71 3.91 -7.37
C ARG A 81 -6.13 2.61 -6.84
N MET A 82 -5.97 2.55 -5.52
CA MET A 82 -5.37 1.43 -4.80
C MET A 82 -6.29 0.94 -3.66
N SER A 83 -6.10 -0.32 -3.28
CA SER A 83 -6.91 -0.96 -2.25
C SER A 83 -6.12 -2.04 -1.52
N PHE A 84 -6.27 -2.04 -0.19
CA PHE A 84 -5.83 -3.12 0.68
C PHE A 84 -7.00 -3.93 1.26
N THR A 85 -8.23 -3.59 0.87
CA THR A 85 -9.45 -4.30 1.24
C THR A 85 -9.92 -5.25 0.13
N GLY A 86 -9.31 -5.15 -1.06
CA GLY A 86 -9.70 -5.83 -2.30
C GLY A 86 -11.02 -5.33 -2.89
N GLU A 87 -11.62 -4.30 -2.31
CA GLU A 87 -12.72 -3.56 -2.91
C GLU A 87 -12.19 -2.45 -3.80
N ARG A 88 -13.05 -1.91 -4.67
CA ARG A 88 -12.76 -0.65 -5.35
C ARG A 88 -12.47 0.43 -4.30
N GLY A 89 -11.40 1.18 -4.46
CA GLY A 89 -11.18 2.35 -3.62
C GLY A 89 -10.06 3.25 -4.10
N PHE A 90 -9.91 4.33 -3.33
CA PHE A 90 -8.98 5.40 -3.62
C PHE A 90 -8.25 5.83 -2.35
N GLU A 91 -6.98 6.19 -2.48
CA GLU A 91 -6.23 6.86 -1.43
C GLU A 91 -6.03 8.32 -1.84
N VAL A 92 -6.63 9.21 -1.04
CA VAL A 92 -6.51 10.65 -1.18
C VAL A 92 -5.28 11.08 -0.39
N ASN A 93 -4.21 11.47 -1.09
CA ASN A 93 -2.99 11.96 -0.47
C ASN A 93 -2.94 13.48 -0.61
N VAL A 94 -2.77 14.20 0.49
CA VAL A 94 -2.67 15.67 0.55
C VAL A 94 -1.52 16.07 1.48
N PRO A 95 -0.96 17.29 1.36
CA PRO A 95 -0.02 17.78 2.37
C PRO A 95 -0.64 17.70 3.77
N ALA A 96 0.15 17.27 4.76
CA ALA A 96 -0.35 16.87 6.07
C ALA A 96 -1.21 17.93 6.77
N ASP A 97 -0.87 19.22 6.62
CA ASP A 97 -1.60 20.36 7.17
C ASP A 97 -3.07 20.45 6.71
N TYR A 98 -3.41 19.84 5.57
CA TYR A 98 -4.78 19.80 5.04
C TYR A 98 -5.53 18.51 5.38
N GLY A 99 -4.89 17.55 6.06
CA GLY A 99 -5.45 16.22 6.29
C GLY A 99 -6.79 16.24 7.01
N GLU A 100 -6.91 17.04 8.07
CA GLU A 100 -8.15 17.17 8.86
C GLU A 100 -9.29 17.76 8.03
N ALA A 101 -9.07 18.90 7.37
CA ALA A 101 -10.09 19.56 6.56
C ALA A 101 -10.60 18.68 5.40
N VAL A 102 -9.69 17.94 4.74
CA VAL A 102 -10.05 17.01 3.66
C VAL A 102 -10.80 15.78 4.21
N TRP A 103 -10.40 15.26 5.37
CA TRP A 103 -11.13 14.19 6.06
C TRP A 103 -12.56 14.60 6.39
N GLU A 104 -12.77 15.79 6.97
CA GLU A 104 -14.10 16.29 7.32
C GLU A 104 -15.01 16.43 6.09
N ALA A 105 -14.47 16.97 4.99
CA ALA A 105 -15.20 17.10 3.73
C ALA A 105 -15.59 15.73 3.15
N LEU A 106 -14.66 14.78 3.15
CA LEU A 106 -14.90 13.41 2.71
C LEU A 106 -15.92 12.70 3.60
N TRP A 107 -15.85 12.91 4.91
CA TRP A 107 -16.77 12.30 5.86
C TRP A 107 -18.20 12.84 5.69
N ALA A 108 -18.36 14.15 5.55
CA ALA A 108 -19.65 14.78 5.26
C ALA A 108 -20.26 14.30 3.93
N GLY A 109 -19.43 14.07 2.91
CA GLY A 109 -19.84 13.41 1.67
C GLY A 109 -20.24 11.95 1.90
N GLY A 110 -19.37 11.19 2.57
CA GLY A 110 -19.52 9.77 2.85
C GLY A 110 -20.79 9.42 3.63
N GLN A 111 -21.18 10.24 4.61
CA GLN A 111 -22.40 10.04 5.38
C GLN A 111 -23.65 9.96 4.49
N LYS A 112 -23.71 10.73 3.39
CA LYS A 112 -24.83 10.69 2.42
C LYS A 112 -24.94 9.35 1.70
N HIS A 113 -23.84 8.59 1.65
CA HIS A 113 -23.75 7.28 1.00
C HIS A 113 -23.82 6.11 1.98
N GLY A 114 -23.95 6.37 3.28
CA GLY A 114 -23.90 5.38 4.35
C GLY A 114 -22.48 4.88 4.64
N ALA A 115 -21.47 5.73 4.45
CA ALA A 115 -20.09 5.38 4.77
C ALA A 115 -19.89 5.15 6.28
N THR A 116 -18.95 4.26 6.60
CA THR A 116 -18.55 3.94 7.96
C THR A 116 -17.06 4.17 8.11
N ALA A 117 -16.68 5.00 9.09
CA ALA A 117 -15.28 5.12 9.49
C ALA A 117 -14.82 3.83 10.15
N TYR A 118 -13.65 3.33 9.78
CA TYR A 118 -13.10 2.09 10.31
C TYR A 118 -11.62 2.26 10.66
N GLY A 119 -11.15 1.45 11.60
CA GLY A 119 -9.76 1.47 12.07
C GLY A 119 -8.98 0.22 11.69
N THR A 120 -7.89 -0.04 12.43
CA THR A 120 -6.95 -1.14 12.14
C THR A 120 -7.58 -2.52 12.19
N GLU A 121 -8.53 -2.77 13.11
CA GLU A 121 -9.15 -4.09 13.25
C GLU A 121 -9.99 -4.47 12.02
N THR A 122 -10.87 -3.57 11.57
CA THR A 122 -11.63 -3.80 10.33
C THR A 122 -10.70 -3.90 9.13
N MET A 123 -9.63 -3.10 9.06
CA MET A 123 -8.60 -3.24 8.03
C MET A 123 -7.97 -4.64 8.05
N HIS A 124 -7.68 -5.20 9.22
CA HIS A 124 -7.13 -6.54 9.38
C HIS A 124 -8.09 -7.64 8.91
N VAL A 125 -9.39 -7.49 9.14
CA VAL A 125 -10.40 -8.42 8.61
C VAL A 125 -10.41 -8.36 7.09
N LEU A 126 -10.61 -7.17 6.52
CA LEU A 126 -10.80 -7.00 5.06
C LEU A 126 -9.59 -7.49 4.25
N ARG A 127 -8.37 -7.17 4.68
CA ARG A 127 -7.15 -7.63 4.01
C ARG A 127 -6.98 -9.15 4.11
N ALA A 128 -7.38 -9.74 5.25
CA ALA A 128 -7.24 -11.17 5.50
C ALA A 128 -8.21 -11.98 4.62
N GLU A 129 -9.41 -11.46 4.38
CA GLU A 129 -10.37 -12.06 3.42
C GLU A 129 -9.81 -12.16 2.00
N LYS A 130 -8.88 -11.26 1.63
CA LYS A 130 -8.19 -11.27 0.33
C LYS A 130 -6.84 -12.00 0.37
N GLY A 131 -6.43 -12.50 1.55
CA GLY A 131 -5.15 -13.20 1.73
C GLY A 131 -3.92 -12.27 1.65
N TYR A 132 -4.07 -10.96 1.83
CA TYR A 132 -2.93 -10.04 1.85
C TYR A 132 -2.19 -10.12 3.16
N ILE A 133 -0.85 -10.05 3.12
CA ILE A 133 -0.01 -10.13 4.32
C ILE A 133 0.15 -8.79 5.04
N ILE A 134 0.31 -8.86 6.36
CA ILE A 134 0.87 -7.83 7.22
C ILE A 134 2.23 -8.32 7.71
N VAL A 135 3.28 -7.59 7.34
CA VAL A 135 4.64 -7.88 7.79
C VAL A 135 4.70 -7.79 9.31
N GLY A 136 5.29 -8.79 9.96
CA GLY A 136 5.37 -8.90 11.41
C GLY A 136 4.16 -9.58 12.09
N GLN A 137 3.05 -9.76 11.37
CA GLN A 137 1.91 -10.55 11.84
C GLN A 137 1.85 -11.90 11.11
N ASP A 138 1.83 -11.87 9.77
CA ASP A 138 1.83 -13.09 8.95
C ASP A 138 3.27 -13.51 8.57
N THR A 139 4.27 -12.69 8.93
CA THR A 139 5.69 -12.98 8.73
C THR A 139 6.46 -12.83 10.04
N ASP A 140 7.37 -13.76 10.29
CA ASP A 140 8.16 -13.88 11.54
C ASP A 140 9.68 -13.78 11.30
N GLY A 141 10.09 -13.31 10.13
CA GLY A 141 11.49 -13.28 9.68
C GLY A 141 11.97 -14.59 9.04
N THR A 142 11.18 -15.67 9.09
CA THR A 142 11.50 -16.95 8.43
C THR A 142 10.71 -17.20 7.13
N VAL A 143 9.72 -16.35 6.86
CA VAL A 143 8.81 -16.46 5.71
C VAL A 143 9.44 -15.83 4.47
N THR A 144 9.56 -16.60 3.40
CA THR A 144 9.96 -16.12 2.07
C THR A 144 8.76 -15.61 1.26
N PRO A 145 8.96 -14.87 0.15
CA PRO A 145 7.86 -14.54 -0.76
C PRO A 145 7.11 -15.77 -1.27
N ASN A 146 7.79 -16.89 -1.49
CA ASN A 146 7.15 -18.15 -1.88
C ASN A 146 6.23 -18.68 -0.77
N ASP A 147 6.74 -18.74 0.47
CA ASP A 147 5.97 -19.18 1.64
C ASP A 147 4.71 -18.31 1.86
N ALA A 148 4.76 -17.03 1.50
CA ALA A 148 3.64 -16.09 1.58
C ALA A 148 2.69 -16.11 0.37
N GLY A 149 2.90 -16.98 -0.63
CA GLY A 149 2.09 -16.99 -1.86
C GLY A 149 2.37 -15.82 -2.82
N LEU A 150 3.50 -15.14 -2.67
CA LEU A 150 3.92 -13.95 -3.42
C LEU A 150 5.05 -14.23 -4.43
N ASP A 151 5.20 -15.48 -4.89
CA ASP A 151 6.21 -15.86 -5.88
C ASP A 151 6.10 -15.06 -7.20
N TRP A 152 4.88 -14.62 -7.54
CA TRP A 152 4.61 -13.77 -8.69
C TRP A 152 5.28 -12.38 -8.60
N ALA A 153 5.57 -11.89 -7.39
CA ALA A 153 6.24 -10.61 -7.16
C ALA A 153 7.77 -10.71 -7.23
N VAL A 154 8.32 -11.93 -7.32
CA VAL A 154 9.77 -12.15 -7.42
C VAL A 154 10.22 -11.98 -8.87
N GLY A 155 11.16 -11.06 -9.10
CA GLY A 155 11.67 -10.73 -10.43
C GLY A 155 12.58 -11.82 -11.02
N LYS A 156 12.01 -12.93 -11.52
CA LYS A 156 12.76 -14.11 -12.03
C LYS A 156 13.72 -13.82 -13.19
N LYS A 157 13.52 -12.72 -13.92
CA LYS A 157 14.37 -12.29 -15.04
C LYS A 157 15.44 -11.27 -14.64
N LYS A 158 15.38 -10.73 -13.42
CA LYS A 158 16.40 -9.78 -12.97
C LYS A 158 17.69 -10.55 -12.70
N THR A 159 18.81 -9.95 -13.11
CA THR A 159 20.14 -10.53 -12.90
C THR A 159 20.50 -10.59 -11.42
N ASP A 160 20.12 -9.57 -10.64
CA ASP A 160 20.39 -9.49 -9.21
C ASP A 160 19.35 -8.65 -8.45
N PHE A 161 19.19 -8.95 -7.16
CA PHE A 161 18.51 -8.14 -6.15
C PHE A 161 18.86 -8.66 -4.74
N VAL A 162 18.82 -7.78 -3.73
CA VAL A 162 19.10 -8.15 -2.33
C VAL A 162 18.22 -9.33 -1.90
N GLY A 163 18.87 -10.44 -1.55
CA GLY A 163 18.20 -11.67 -1.13
C GLY A 163 18.06 -12.76 -2.20
N ILE A 164 18.28 -12.48 -3.50
CA ILE A 164 18.12 -13.46 -4.59
C ILE A 164 18.94 -14.74 -4.36
N ARG A 165 20.19 -14.58 -3.92
CA ARG A 165 21.08 -15.71 -3.61
C ARG A 165 20.59 -16.54 -2.43
N GLY A 166 19.92 -15.91 -1.47
CA GLY A 166 19.35 -16.58 -0.30
C GLY A 166 18.25 -17.55 -0.68
N LEU A 167 17.41 -17.18 -1.66
CA LEU A 167 16.26 -17.97 -2.13
C LEU A 167 16.63 -19.35 -2.68
N THR A 168 17.89 -19.59 -3.05
CA THR A 168 18.35 -20.89 -3.58
C THR A 168 19.06 -21.77 -2.54
N ARG A 169 19.15 -21.33 -1.28
CA ARG A 169 19.78 -22.12 -0.22
C ARG A 169 18.93 -23.36 0.11
N PRO A 170 19.55 -24.50 0.48
CA PRO A 170 18.83 -25.77 0.71
C PRO A 170 17.60 -25.66 1.61
N ASP A 171 17.66 -24.86 2.67
CA ASP A 171 16.53 -24.64 3.59
C ASP A 171 15.35 -23.90 2.95
N LEU A 172 15.62 -22.92 2.09
CA LEU A 172 14.59 -22.09 1.45
C LEU A 172 13.94 -22.77 0.23
N VAL A 173 14.53 -23.87 -0.26
CA VAL A 173 13.97 -24.73 -1.30
C VAL A 173 13.52 -26.10 -0.77
N ALA A 174 13.60 -26.32 0.54
CA ALA A 174 13.21 -27.57 1.16
C ALA A 174 11.71 -27.84 0.99
N LYS A 175 11.34 -29.12 0.86
CA LYS A 175 9.93 -29.52 0.90
C LYS A 175 9.39 -29.37 2.32
N GLY A 176 8.10 -29.05 2.44
CA GLY A 176 7.40 -29.01 3.74
C GLY A 176 7.63 -27.73 4.56
N ARG A 177 8.15 -26.66 3.94
CA ARG A 177 8.16 -25.33 4.56
C ARG A 177 6.73 -24.88 4.88
N LYS A 178 6.57 -24.07 5.94
CA LYS A 178 5.30 -23.43 6.28
C LYS A 178 4.84 -22.57 5.10
N GLN A 179 3.58 -22.71 4.70
CA GLN A 179 2.96 -21.91 3.63
C GLN A 179 1.76 -21.16 4.20
N LEU A 180 1.57 -19.91 3.79
CA LEU A 180 0.41 -19.12 4.14
C LEU A 180 -0.82 -19.63 3.39
N VAL A 181 -1.85 -20.04 4.13
CA VAL A 181 -3.11 -20.58 3.59
C VAL A 181 -4.30 -20.04 4.39
N GLY A 182 -5.46 -19.97 3.76
CA GLY A 182 -6.73 -19.70 4.44
C GLY A 182 -7.27 -20.97 5.11
N LEU A 183 -7.74 -20.85 6.35
CA LEU A 183 -8.42 -21.93 7.07
C LEU A 183 -9.90 -21.60 7.25
N LYS A 184 -10.77 -22.57 6.98
CA LYS A 184 -12.20 -22.49 7.28
C LYS A 184 -12.50 -23.39 8.46
N THR A 185 -12.89 -22.80 9.59
CA THR A 185 -13.33 -23.55 10.77
C THR A 185 -14.75 -24.08 10.57
N LYS A 186 -15.11 -25.14 11.29
CA LYS A 186 -16.45 -25.74 11.28
C LYS A 186 -17.43 -24.91 12.07
#